data_AF-A0A5K1G3Y9-F1
#
_entry.id   AF-A0A5K1G3Y9-F1
#
_cell.length_a   1.000
_cell.length_b   1.000
_cell.length_c   1.000
_cell.angle_alpha   90.00
_cell.angle_beta   90.00
_cell.angle_gamma   90.00
#
_symmetry.space_group_name_H-M   'P 1'
#
loop_
_entity.id
_entity.type
_entity.pdbx_description
1 polymer ?
#
loop_
_entity_poly.entity_id
_entity_poly.type
_entity_poly.pdbx_seq_one_letter_code
_entity_poly.pdbx_strand_id
1 'polypeptide(L)' 'GCDASVLLDDTPTFIGEKNAVPNKNSIRGFEAIDAIKAAVEEACPGVVSCADILTITARDSVVE' A
#
# COMPACT_ATOMS: atom_id res chain seq x y z
N GLY A 1 0.58 -4.87 -11.68
CA GLY A 1 0.60 -3.52 -12.29
C GLY A 1 0.75 -2.52 -11.16
N CYS A 2 0.19 -1.30 -11.27
CA CYS A 2 0.00 -0.43 -10.11
C CYS A 2 -1.40 -0.66 -9.53
N ASP A 3 -1.59 -1.82 -8.90
CA ASP A 3 -2.89 -2.35 -8.46
C ASP A 3 -2.94 -2.63 -6.95
N ALA A 4 -1.92 -2.16 -6.22
CA ALA A 4 -1.74 -2.36 -4.79
C ALA A 4 -1.61 -3.83 -4.33
N SER A 5 -1.34 -4.77 -5.23
CA SER A 5 -1.11 -6.18 -4.89
C SER A 5 0.01 -6.37 -3.85
N VAL A 6 1.03 -5.50 -3.88
CA VAL A 6 2.16 -5.51 -2.95
C VAL A 6 1.77 -5.23 -1.49
N LEU A 7 0.61 -4.62 -1.25
CA LEU A 7 0.13 -4.32 0.10
C LEU A 7 -0.56 -5.51 0.76
N LEU A 8 -0.94 -6.54 0.00
CA LEU A 8 -1.69 -7.68 0.51
C LEU A 8 -0.78 -8.59 1.34
N ASP A 9 -1.27 -8.98 2.51
CA ASP A 9 -0.66 -10.01 3.34
C ASP A 9 -0.98 -11.41 2.83
N ASP A 10 -0.14 -12.37 3.21
CA ASP A 10 -0.39 -13.77 2.94
C ASP A 10 -1.69 -14.23 3.62
N THR A 11 -2.45 -15.06 2.91
CA THR A 11 -3.63 -15.76 3.43
C THR A 11 -3.49 -17.26 3.17
N PRO A 12 -4.33 -18.14 3.76
CA PRO A 12 -4.23 -19.58 3.52
C PRO A 12 -4.33 -20.01 2.04
N THR A 13 -4.92 -19.17 1.18
CA THR A 13 -5.14 -19.46 -0.24
C THR A 13 -4.38 -18.54 -1.19
N PHE A 14 -3.60 -17.58 -0.67
CA PHE A 14 -2.90 -16.59 -1.48
C PHE A 14 -1.55 -16.21 -0.85
N ILE A 15 -0.50 -16.28 -1.65
CA ILE A 15 0.83 -15.81 -1.27
C ILE A 15 0.98 -14.40 -1.86
N GLY A 16 1.07 -13.41 -0.99
CA GLY A 16 1.27 -12.02 -1.35
C GLY A 16 2.72 -11.73 -1.76
N GLU A 17 2.94 -10.49 -2.20
CA GLU A 17 4.24 -10.12 -2.76
C GLU A 17 5.23 -9.65 -1.69
N LYS A 18 4.78 -9.37 -0.46
CA LYS A 18 5.66 -8.92 0.65
C LYS A 18 6.80 -9.90 0.94
N ASN A 19 6.54 -11.19 0.75
CA ASN A 19 7.51 -12.27 0.97
C ASN A 19 8.32 -12.66 -0.26
N ALA A 20 8.12 -11.99 -1.41
CA ALA A 20 8.94 -12.21 -2.59
C ALA A 20 10.41 -11.87 -2.32
N VAL A 21 11.34 -12.59 -2.95
CA VAL A 21 12.80 -12.42 -2.76
C VAL A 21 13.27 -10.94 -2.77
N PRO A 22 12.85 -10.08 -3.73
CA PRO A 22 13.28 -8.68 -3.72
C PRO A 22 12.65 -7.81 -2.62
N ASN A 23 11.51 -8.25 -2.06
CA ASN A 23 10.69 -7.47 -1.13
C ASN A 23 10.95 -7.84 0.33
N LYS A 24 11.18 -9.13 0.60
CA LYS A 24 11.34 -9.68 1.94
C LYS A 24 12.52 -9.00 2.67
N ASN A 25 12.23 -8.40 3.82
CA ASN A 25 13.19 -7.63 4.62
C ASN A 25 13.84 -6.44 3.87
N SER A 26 13.15 -5.90 2.85
CA SER A 26 13.67 -4.83 1.98
C SER A 26 12.69 -3.66 1.89
N ILE A 27 11.50 -3.89 1.33
CA ILE A 27 10.47 -2.86 1.23
C ILE A 27 9.86 -2.56 2.60
N ARG A 28 9.41 -1.32 2.79
CA ARG A 28 9.02 -0.75 4.09
C ARG A 28 7.99 0.37 3.89
N GLY A 29 7.35 0.79 4.98
CA GLY A 29 6.39 1.90 4.98
C GLY A 29 4.93 1.47 4.89
N PHE A 30 4.62 0.18 5.13
CA PHE A 30 3.25 -0.32 5.10
C PHE A 30 2.36 0.37 6.14
N GLU A 31 2.89 0.60 7.33
CA GLU A 31 2.17 1.23 8.44
C GLU A 31 1.81 2.69 8.13
N ALA A 32 2.65 3.39 7.35
CA ALA A 32 2.36 4.73 6.88
C ALA A 32 1.20 4.73 5.87
N ILE A 33 1.20 3.76 4.94
CA ILE A 33 0.10 3.58 3.98
C ILE A 33 -1.20 3.22 4.68
N ASP A 34 -1.17 2.38 5.72
CA ASP A 34 -2.35 2.03 6.52
C ASP A 34 -2.92 3.27 7.25
N ALA A 35 -2.06 4.09 7.83
CA ALA A 35 -2.48 5.34 8.48
C ALA A 35 -3.10 6.32 7.49
N ILE A 36 -2.51 6.48 6.31
CA ILE A 36 -3.08 7.33 5.23
C ILE A 36 -4.43 6.76 4.79
N LYS A 37 -4.54 5.45 4.57
CA LYS A 37 -5.81 4.83 4.16
C LYS A 37 -6.89 5.01 5.21
N ALA A 38 -6.58 4.84 6.50
CA ALA A 38 -7.53 5.07 7.58
C ALA A 38 -8.04 6.52 7.60
N ALA A 39 -7.15 7.50 7.50
CA ALA A 39 -7.53 8.91 7.45
C ALA A 39 -8.36 9.27 6.21
N VAL A 40 -8.02 8.70 5.05
CA VAL A 40 -8.77 8.91 3.81
C VAL A 40 -10.15 8.25 3.87
N GLU A 41 -10.26 7.05 4.44
CA GLU A 41 -11.57 6.39 4.63
C GLU A 41 -12.46 7.13 5.63
N GLU A 42 -11.88 7.76 6.66
CA GLU A 42 -12.64 8.63 7.56
C GLU A 42 -13.23 9.83 6.82
N ALA A 43 -12.48 10.42 5.89
CA ALA A 43 -12.92 11.58 5.12
C ALA A 43 -13.88 11.21 3.96
N CYS A 44 -13.63 10.11 3.25
CA CYS A 44 -14.40 9.68 2.09
C CYS A 44 -14.45 8.13 1.97
N PRO A 45 -15.38 7.48 2.68
CA PRO A 45 -15.46 6.02 2.74
C PRO A 45 -15.64 5.35 1.37
N GLY A 46 -14.77 4.39 1.05
CA GLY A 46 -14.84 3.56 -0.15
C GLY A 46 -14.58 4.29 -1.46
N VAL A 47 -14.09 5.54 -1.43
CA VAL A 47 -13.89 6.36 -2.64
C VAL A 47 -12.50 6.18 -3.24
N VAL A 48 -11.46 6.26 -2.40
CA VAL A 48 -10.07 6.28 -2.88
C VAL A 48 -9.44 4.89 -2.81
N SER A 49 -8.92 4.40 -3.94
CA SER A 49 -8.30 3.09 -4.00
C SER A 49 -6.91 3.06 -3.33
N CYS A 50 -6.47 1.90 -2.85
CA CYS A 50 -5.12 1.75 -2.30
C CYS A 50 -4.03 1.98 -3.36
N ALA A 51 -4.33 1.71 -4.63
CA ALA A 51 -3.41 1.97 -5.75
C ALA A 51 -3.20 3.49 -5.97
N ASP A 52 -4.27 4.27 -5.88
CA ASP A 52 -4.20 5.73 -5.99
C ASP A 52 -3.47 6.33 -4.78
N ILE A 53 -3.72 5.82 -3.57
CA ILE A 53 -2.98 6.25 -2.36
C ILE A 53 -1.48 6.02 -2.53
N LEU A 54 -1.06 4.84 -2.98
CA LEU A 54 0.35 4.56 -3.25
C LEU A 54 0.94 5.52 -4.28
N THR A 55 0.20 5.78 -5.36
CA THR A 55 0.65 6.67 -6.44
C THR A 55 0.81 8.12 -5.97
N ILE A 56 -0.17 8.64 -5.23
CA ILE A 56 -0.14 10.01 -4.69
C ILE A 56 0.94 10.13 -3.62
N THR A 57 1.05 9.16 -2.71
CA THR A 57 2.08 9.15 -1.66
C THR A 57 3.49 9.12 -2.28
N ALA A 58 3.70 8.31 -3.31
CA ALA A 58 4.97 8.28 -4.03
C ALA A 58 5.31 9.61 -4.71
N ARG A 59 4.31 10.28 -5.33
CA ARG A 59 4.48 11.63 -5.89
C ARG A 59 4.91 12.62 -4.80
N ASP A 60 4.19 12.63 -3.68
CA ASP A 60 4.40 13.62 -2.62
C ASP A 60 5.71 13.39 -1.86
N SER A 61 6.12 12.13 -1.68
CA SER A 61 7.41 11.75 -1.05
C SER A 61 8.65 12.18 -1.85
N VAL A 62 8.49 12.58 -3.12
CA VAL A 62 9.59 13.09 -3.97
C VAL A 62 9.62 14.61 -3.98
N VAL A 63 8.50 15.26 -3.67
CA VAL A 63 8.37 16.72 -3.67
C VAL A 63 8.91 17.31 -2.37
N GLU A 64 8.79 16.59 -1.24
CA GLU A 64 9.49 16.88 0.02
C GLU A 64 10.93 16.34 0.03
#